data_AF-A0A2V6YHJ5-F1
#
_entry.id   AF-A0A2V6YHJ5-F1
#
_cell.length_a   1.000
_cell.length_b   1.000
_cell.length_c   1.000
_cell.angle_alpha   90.00
_cell.angle_beta   90.00
_cell.angle_gamma   90.00
#
_symmetry.space_group_name_H-M   'P 1'
#
loop_
_entity.id
_entity.type
_entity.pdbx_description
1 polymer ?
#
loop_
_entity_poly.entity_id
_entity_poly.type
_entity_poly.pdbx_seq_one_letter_code
_entity_poly.pdbx_strand_id
1 'polypeptide(L)'
;AIVALMKEHQVTAVYNHENPEMLGMSSMMGEFKVSSLVDNILLMNWIELGDTFRHALTVAKMRAMPTSRTTHECEIVNGQGMKVLSRPVKALPVLPFAAYYGLISRAPERHTPQAVPKVP
;
A
#
# COMPACT_ATOMS: atom_id res chain seq x y z
N ALA A 1 -4.24 -1.32 25.78
CA ALA A 1 -4.99 -0.45 26.70
C ALA A 1 -5.64 0.73 25.96
N ILE A 2 -4.89 1.62 25.30
CA ILE A 2 -5.45 2.86 24.73
C ILE A 2 -6.53 2.67 23.67
N VAL A 3 -6.37 1.71 22.75
CA VAL A 3 -7.38 1.43 21.71
C VAL A 3 -8.72 1.01 22.33
N ALA A 4 -8.70 0.20 23.38
CA ALA A 4 -9.91 -0.24 24.07
C ALA A 4 -10.57 0.92 24.84
N LEU A 5 -9.78 1.76 25.51
CA LEU A 5 -10.27 2.94 26.22
C LEU A 5 -10.98 3.93 25.28
N MET A 6 -10.40 4.19 24.11
CA MET A 6 -11.02 5.08 23.11
C MET A 6 -12.34 4.50 22.60
N LYS A 7 -12.39 3.18 22.37
CA LYS A 7 -13.64 2.49 21.99
C LYS A 7 -14.71 2.59 23.08
N GLU A 8 -14.35 2.41 24.34
CA GLU A 8 -15.27 2.55 25.48
C GLU A 8 -15.89 3.96 25.52
N HIS A 9 -15.07 4.99 25.28
CA HIS A 9 -15.52 6.39 25.27
C HIS A 9 -16.15 6.82 23.94
N GLN A 10 -16.38 5.89 23.01
CA GLN A 10 -16.94 6.18 21.68
C GLN A 10 -16.12 7.23 20.89
N VAL A 11 -14.81 7.28 21.11
CA VAL A 11 -13.89 8.20 20.44
C VAL A 11 -13.33 7.55 19.19
N THR A 12 -13.43 8.24 18.05
CA THR A 12 -12.72 7.86 16.82
C THR A 12 -11.28 8.34 16.91
N ALA A 13 -10.32 7.41 16.88
CA ALA A 13 -8.89 7.71 17.00
C ALA A 13 -8.12 7.23 15.76
N VAL A 14 -7.11 8.01 15.36
CA VAL A 14 -6.15 7.66 14.32
C VAL A 14 -4.79 7.43 14.99
N TYR A 15 -4.17 6.29 14.70
CA TYR A 15 -2.86 5.92 15.22
C TYR A 15 -1.88 5.81 14.06
N ASN A 16 -0.76 6.52 14.15
CA ASN A 16 0.33 6.40 13.20
C ASN A 16 1.31 5.33 13.66
N HIS A 17 1.71 4.48 12.73
CA HIS A 17 2.76 3.50 12.93
C HIS A 17 3.73 3.59 11.75
N GLU A 18 5.00 3.76 12.05
CA GLU A 18 6.07 3.83 11.06
C GLU A 18 6.78 2.48 11.00
N ASN A 19 6.93 1.96 9.79
CA ASN A 19 7.75 0.78 9.54
C ASN A 19 9.18 1.24 9.21
N PRO A 20 10.23 0.70 9.85
CA PRO A 20 11.62 1.02 9.50
C PRO A 20 11.99 0.62 8.06
N GLU A 21 11.25 -0.30 7.43
CA GLU A 21 11.43 -0.67 6.03
C GLU A 21 10.74 0.34 5.10
N MET A 22 11.54 1.05 4.28
CA MET A 22 11.04 2.09 3.37
C MET A 22 10.48 1.54 2.05
N LEU A 23 11.01 0.42 1.55
CA LEU A 23 10.64 -0.22 0.29
C LEU A 23 10.50 -1.73 0.49
N GLY A 24 9.40 -2.29 0.00
CA GLY A 24 9.04 -3.70 0.23
C GLY A 24 8.53 -3.91 1.65
N MET A 25 7.31 -4.40 1.80
CA MET A 25 6.77 -4.74 3.11
C MET A 25 6.97 -6.23 3.36
N SER A 26 7.88 -6.59 4.27
CA SER A 26 7.96 -7.96 4.77
C SER A 26 6.81 -8.27 5.77
N SER A 27 6.36 -7.24 6.50
CA SER A 27 5.21 -7.27 7.43
C SER A 27 4.47 -5.92 7.44
N MET A 28 3.13 -5.95 7.42
CA MET A 28 2.30 -4.72 7.45
C MET A 28 2.40 -3.93 8.77
N MET A 29 2.80 -4.56 9.87
CA MET A 29 2.88 -3.92 11.21
C MET A 29 4.08 -4.42 12.05
N GLY A 30 5.16 -4.86 11.38
CA GLY A 30 6.36 -5.37 12.06
C GLY A 30 6.04 -6.49 13.06
N GLU A 31 6.74 -6.48 14.21
CA GLU A 31 6.52 -7.41 15.33
C GLU A 31 5.29 -7.07 16.19
N PHE A 32 4.72 -5.88 16.01
CA PHE A 32 3.60 -5.41 16.81
C PHE A 32 2.28 -5.98 16.26
N LYS A 33 1.72 -6.98 16.96
CA LYS A 33 0.42 -7.63 16.67
C LYS A 33 -0.81 -6.73 16.90
N VAL A 34 -0.69 -5.43 16.66
CA VAL A 34 -1.76 -4.44 16.88
C VAL A 34 -2.81 -4.52 15.76
N SER A 35 -2.52 -5.20 14.65
CA SER A 35 -3.43 -5.38 13.50
C SER A 35 -4.75 -6.07 13.87
N SER A 36 -4.75 -6.90 14.91
CA SER A 36 -5.95 -7.57 15.43
C SER A 36 -6.82 -6.65 16.30
N LEU A 37 -6.20 -5.66 16.96
CA LEU A 37 -6.86 -4.75 17.89
C LEU A 37 -7.57 -3.60 17.16
N VAL A 38 -6.98 -3.13 16.07
CA VAL A 38 -7.54 -2.05 15.25
C VAL A 38 -8.60 -2.57 14.29
N ASP A 39 -9.61 -1.75 14.03
CA ASP A 39 -10.68 -2.10 13.10
C ASP A 39 -10.27 -1.81 11.65
N ASN A 40 -9.53 -0.72 11.45
CA ASN A 40 -9.13 -0.21 10.14
C ASN A 40 -7.61 -0.11 10.04
N ILE A 41 -7.08 -0.40 8.85
CA ILE A 41 -5.67 -0.26 8.51
C ILE A 41 -5.56 0.48 7.18
N LEU A 42 -4.93 1.66 7.23
CA LEU A 42 -4.53 2.43 6.06
C LEU A 42 -3.03 2.23 5.87
N LEU A 43 -2.64 1.74 4.70
CA LEU A 43 -1.23 1.59 4.31
C LEU A 43 -0.82 2.76 3.44
N MET A 44 0.29 3.40 3.81
CA MET A 44 0.93 4.45 3.06
C MET A 44 2.32 3.97 2.66
N ASN A 45 2.60 3.88 1.35
CA ASN A 45 3.83 3.32 0.83
C ASN A 45 4.45 4.24 -0.23
N TRP A 46 5.78 4.20 -0.32
CA TRP A 46 6.50 4.70 -1.48
C TRP A 46 6.60 3.60 -2.53
N ILE A 47 6.24 3.94 -3.77
CA ILE A 47 6.33 3.04 -4.91
C ILE A 47 7.31 3.66 -5.90
N GLU A 48 8.39 2.94 -6.19
CA GLU A 48 9.33 3.31 -7.24
C GLU A 48 8.72 3.06 -8.62
N LEU A 49 8.68 4.10 -9.46
CA LEU A 49 8.22 4.04 -10.83
C LEU A 49 9.22 4.79 -11.73
N GLY A 50 10.12 4.02 -12.36
CA GLY A 50 11.20 4.57 -13.18
C GLY A 50 12.24 5.28 -12.32
N ASP A 51 12.42 6.57 -12.55
CA ASP A 51 13.33 7.46 -11.83
C ASP A 51 12.64 8.24 -10.70
N THR A 52 11.35 7.95 -10.41
CA THR A 52 10.55 8.70 -9.43
C THR A 52 9.94 7.80 -8.36
N PHE A 53 9.87 8.31 -7.13
CA PHE A 53 9.06 7.72 -6.07
C PHE A 53 7.68 8.37 -6.03
N ARG A 54 6.65 7.55 -6.00
CA ARG A 54 5.26 7.99 -5.88
C ARG A 54 4.68 7.54 -4.56
N HIS A 55 3.88 8.41 -3.96
CA HIS A 55 3.20 8.08 -2.72
C HIS A 55 1.89 7.35 -3.03
N ALA A 56 1.60 6.29 -2.27
CA ALA A 56 0.46 5.44 -2.51
C ALA A 56 -0.29 5.11 -1.21
N LEU A 57 -1.62 5.08 -1.29
CA LEU A 57 -2.52 4.80 -0.19
C LEU A 57 -3.40 3.59 -0.52
N THR A 58 -3.52 2.67 0.43
CA THR A 58 -4.38 1.48 0.31
C THR A 58 -5.17 1.27 1.60
N VAL A 59 -6.47 1.02 1.48
CA VAL A 59 -7.28 0.52 2.61
C VAL A 59 -7.07 -0.98 2.72
N ALA A 60 -6.13 -1.40 3.58
CA ALA A 60 -5.74 -2.81 3.70
C ALA A 60 -6.78 -3.64 4.46
N LYS A 61 -7.41 -3.02 5.46
CA LYS A 61 -8.39 -3.63 6.35
C LYS A 61 -9.44 -2.59 6.75
N MET A 62 -10.70 -3.01 6.74
CA MET A 62 -11.81 -2.30 7.38
C MET A 62 -12.78 -3.35 7.92
N ARG A 63 -13.18 -3.24 9.18
CA ARG A 63 -14.21 -4.13 9.75
C ARG A 63 -15.60 -3.53 9.49
N ALA A 64 -16.58 -4.40 9.27
CA ALA A 64 -17.99 -4.05 9.07
C ALA A 64 -18.32 -3.21 7.82
N MET A 65 -17.37 -3.01 6.89
CA MET A 65 -17.62 -2.33 5.61
C MET A 65 -16.88 -3.03 4.47
N PRO A 66 -17.48 -3.17 3.27
CA PRO A 66 -16.76 -3.65 2.09
C PRO A 66 -15.60 -2.71 1.76
N THR A 67 -14.46 -3.29 1.39
CA THR A 67 -13.26 -2.56 0.97
C THR A 67 -12.78 -3.02 -0.38
N SER A 68 -12.53 -2.06 -1.26
CA SER A 68 -11.68 -2.31 -2.41
C SER A 68 -10.23 -2.19 -1.96
N ARG A 69 -9.44 -3.25 -2.04
CA ARG A 69 -7.99 -3.23 -1.73
C ARG A 69 -7.18 -2.62 -2.88
N THR A 70 -7.74 -1.61 -3.53
CA THR A 70 -7.10 -0.89 -4.62
C THR A 70 -6.14 0.14 -4.05
N THR A 71 -4.95 0.20 -4.64
CA THR A 71 -3.94 1.20 -4.30
C THR A 71 -4.13 2.44 -5.14
N HIS A 72 -4.26 3.59 -4.47
CA HIS A 72 -4.43 4.90 -5.08
C HIS A 72 -3.15 5.72 -4.93
N GLU A 73 -2.76 6.42 -5.99
CA GLU A 73 -1.65 7.38 -5.94
C GLU A 73 -2.09 8.62 -5.15
N CYS A 74 -1.20 9.20 -4.37
CA CYS A 74 -1.44 10.39 -3.57
C CYS A 74 -0.37 11.45 -3.85
N GLU A 75 -0.77 12.72 -3.82
CA GLU A 75 0.13 13.87 -3.92
C GLU A 75 -0.04 14.78 -2.71
N ILE A 76 1.05 15.36 -2.22
CA ILE A 76 1.00 16.43 -1.21
C ILE A 76 1.14 17.75 -1.96
N VAL A 77 0.08 18.54 -1.97
CA VAL A 77 0.03 19.83 -2.67
C VAL A 77 0.25 20.96 -1.67
N ASN A 78 1.21 21.83 -1.96
CA ASN A 78 1.54 22.97 -1.10
C ASN A 78 0.30 23.82 -0.79
N GLY A 79 0.03 24.01 0.50
CA GLY A 79 -1.12 24.77 0.99
C GLY A 79 -2.48 24.05 0.90
N GLN A 80 -2.55 22.84 0.34
CA GLN A 80 -3.80 22.06 0.22
C GLN A 80 -3.75 20.71 0.93
N GLY A 81 -2.55 20.20 1.25
CA GLY A 81 -2.36 18.94 1.96
C GLY A 81 -2.39 17.72 1.05
N MET A 82 -2.75 16.57 1.61
CA MET A 82 -2.76 15.29 0.89
C MET A 82 -4.01 15.18 0.01
N LYS A 83 -3.79 14.86 -1.27
CA LYS A 83 -4.84 14.60 -2.24
C LYS A 83 -4.70 13.20 -2.80
N VAL A 84 -5.72 12.38 -2.58
CA VAL A 84 -5.83 11.03 -3.16
C VAL A 84 -6.31 11.17 -4.60
N LEU A 85 -5.52 10.69 -5.54
CA LEU A 85 -5.85 10.78 -6.95
C LEU A 85 -6.88 9.71 -7.32
N SER A 86 -7.88 10.08 -8.11
CA SER A 86 -8.91 9.17 -8.59
C SER A 86 -8.38 8.11 -9.56
N ARG A 87 -7.15 8.29 -10.08
CA ARG A 87 -6.48 7.30 -10.90
C ARG A 87 -5.98 6.17 -10.01
N PRO A 88 -6.49 4.93 -10.15
CA PRO A 88 -5.79 3.79 -9.57
C PRO A 88 -4.41 3.71 -10.23
N VAL A 89 -3.40 3.21 -9.51
CA VAL A 89 -2.14 2.83 -10.15
C VAL A 89 -2.52 1.90 -11.29
N LYS A 90 -2.26 2.30 -12.55
CA LYS A 90 -2.75 1.60 -13.76
C LYS A 90 -2.51 0.11 -13.55
N ALA A 91 -3.60 -0.66 -13.48
CA ALA A 91 -3.52 -2.10 -13.40
C ALA A 91 -2.88 -2.57 -14.70
N LEU A 92 -1.56 -2.76 -14.67
CA LEU A 92 -0.86 -3.42 -15.74
C LEU A 92 -1.52 -4.81 -15.92
N PRO A 93 -1.62 -5.33 -17.16
CA PRO A 93 -2.33 -6.59 -17.45
C PRO A 93 -1.95 -7.65 -16.44
N VAL A 94 -2.94 -8.30 -15.81
CA VAL A 94 -2.66 -9.37 -14.84
C VAL A 94 -2.03 -10.51 -15.64
N LEU A 95 -0.72 -10.72 -15.47
CA LEU A 95 -0.03 -11.86 -16.05
C LEU A 95 -0.42 -13.13 -15.27
N PRO A 96 -0.30 -14.33 -15.89
CA PRO A 96 -0.43 -15.58 -15.16
C PRO A 96 0.52 -15.63 -13.96
N PHE A 97 0.12 -16.29 -12.87
CA PHE A 97 0.90 -16.35 -11.63
C PHE A 97 2.34 -16.85 -11.85
N ALA A 98 2.55 -17.78 -12.79
CA ALA A 98 3.85 -18.31 -13.16
C ALA A 98 4.79 -17.30 -13.86
N ALA A 99 4.29 -16.15 -14.31
CA ALA A 99 5.07 -15.14 -15.02
C ALA A 99 5.71 -14.07 -14.09
N TYR A 100 5.55 -14.23 -12.77
CA TYR A 100 6.16 -13.36 -11.77
C TYR A 100 7.38 -14.02 -11.12
N TYR A 101 8.47 -13.26 -10.96
CA TYR A 101 9.63 -13.66 -10.14
C TYR A 101 9.43 -13.17 -8.70
N GLY A 102 10.19 -13.68 -7.73
CA GLY A 102 10.12 -13.18 -6.34
C GLY A 102 8.83 -13.52 -5.59
N LEU A 103 8.10 -14.56 -6.02
CA LEU A 103 6.88 -15.01 -5.34
C LEU A 103 7.16 -15.46 -3.89
N ILE A 104 8.28 -16.17 -3.68
CA ILE A 104 8.70 -16.64 -2.35
C ILE A 104 9.17 -15.46 -1.49
N SER A 105 9.83 -14.46 -2.08
CA SER A 105 10.25 -13.23 -1.40
C SER A 105 9.07 -12.28 -1.11
N ARG A 106 7.85 -12.62 -1.56
CA ARG A 106 6.62 -11.82 -1.40
C ARG A 106 6.69 -10.42 -2.03
N ALA A 107 7.66 -10.21 -2.90
CA ALA A 107 7.85 -8.99 -3.69
C ALA A 107 7.87 -9.38 -5.18
N PRO A 108 6.69 -9.69 -5.76
CA PRO A 108 6.65 -10.22 -7.11
C PRO A 108 7.00 -9.16 -8.15
N GLU A 109 8.02 -9.46 -8.96
CA GLU A 109 8.46 -8.61 -10.06
C GLU A 109 7.98 -9.16 -11.40
N ARG A 110 7.60 -8.24 -12.31
CA ARG A 110 7.12 -8.58 -13.65
C ARG A 110 8.29 -8.72 -14.60
N HIS A 111 8.28 -9.77 -15.41
CA HIS A 111 9.15 -9.84 -16.58
C HIS A 111 8.53 -9.00 -17.71
N THR A 112 8.99 -7.77 -17.91
CA THR A 112 8.82 -7.11 -19.21
C THR A 112 9.80 -7.77 -20.18
N PRO A 113 9.37 -8.42 -21.26
CA PRO A 113 10.28 -8.74 -22.33
C PRO A 113 10.91 -7.41 -22.77
N GLN A 114 12.23 -7.29 -22.71
CA GLN A 114 12.91 -6.20 -23.39
C GLN A 114 12.39 -6.21 -24.83
N ALA A 115 11.82 -5.09 -25.28
CA ALA A 115 11.52 -4.93 -26.68
C ALA A 115 12.85 -5.07 -27.43
N VAL A 116 13.08 -6.23 -28.05
CA VAL A 116 14.24 -6.46 -28.90
C VAL A 116 14.19 -5.36 -29.95
N PRO A 117 15.19 -4.47 -30.03
CA PRO A 117 15.18 -3.44 -31.06
C PRO A 117 15.14 -4.17 -32.40
N LYS A 118 14.11 -3.88 -33.21
CA LYS A 118 14.09 -4.32 -34.60
C LYS A 118 15.31 -3.67 -35.26
N VAL A 119 16.33 -4.48 -35.52
CA VAL A 119 17.46 -4.08 -36.36
C VAL A 119 16.89 -3.73 -37.75
N PRO A 120 17.30 -2.59 -38.35
CA PRO A 120 16.79 -2.15 -39.65
C PRO A 120 17.09 -3.12 -40.79
#